data_AF-A0AAD8E157-F1
#
_entry.id   AF-A0AAD8E157-F1
#
_cell.length_a   1.000
_cell.length_b   1.000
_cell.length_c   1.000
_cell.angle_alpha   90.00
_cell.angle_beta   90.00
_cell.angle_gamma   90.00
#
_symmetry.space_group_name_H-M   'P 1'
#
loop_
_entity.id
_entity.type
_entity.pdbx_description
1 polymer ?
#
loop_
_entity_poly.entity_id
_entity_poly.type
_entity_poly.pdbx_seq_one_letter_code
_entity_poly.pdbx_strand_id
1 'polypeptide(L)'
;MHLVLAGVLSVKEKRASGSWSSTELKFQINYLELKAAFLGLQCFAKDFQNCELLHQVDNTSAVAYINKMGGVQFKHLNSITRELWQWCEKRNIWVFASYMRNAKDESTMD
;
A
#
# COMPACT_ATOMS: atom_id res chain seq x y z
N MET A 1 15.45 1.51 -11.77
CA MET A 1 14.23 0.82 -11.29
C MET A 1 13.22 1.88 -10.92
N HIS A 2 12.34 2.23 -11.86
CA HIS A 2 11.30 3.24 -11.67
C HIS A 2 10.12 2.59 -10.95
N LEU A 3 10.00 2.80 -9.63
CA LEU A 3 8.72 2.54 -8.94
C LEU A 3 7.79 3.70 -9.29
N VAL A 4 6.78 3.42 -10.11
CA VAL A 4 5.66 4.33 -10.34
C VAL A 4 4.65 4.03 -9.24
N LEU A 5 4.54 4.92 -8.26
CA LEU A 5 3.44 4.91 -7.28
C LEU A 5 2.14 5.24 -8.02
N ALA A 6 1.42 4.19 -8.44
CA ALA A 6 0.04 4.28 -8.93
C ALA A 6 -0.90 3.66 -7.88
N GLY A 7 -1.31 4.48 -6.91
CA GLY A 7 -2.36 4.15 -5.95
C GLY A 7 -3.19 5.40 -5.71
N VAL A 8 -4.17 5.64 -6.59
CA VAL A 8 -5.06 6.80 -6.52
C VAL A 8 -6.07 6.57 -5.40
N LEU A 9 -5.92 7.30 -4.29
CA LEU A 9 -7.08 7.79 -3.53
C LEU A 9 -7.81 8.75 -4.46
N SER A 10 -9.09 8.49 -4.80
CA SER A 10 -9.86 9.36 -5.69
C SER A 10 -10.22 10.68 -5.02
N VAL A 11 -9.20 11.53 -4.92
CA VAL A 11 -9.24 12.97 -4.88
C VAL A 11 -8.30 13.35 -6.04
N LYS A 12 -8.87 13.74 -7.18
CA LYS A 12 -8.20 14.18 -8.43
C LYS A 12 -6.67 14.36 -8.30
N GLU A 13 -5.92 13.40 -8.81
CA GLU A 13 -4.48 13.43 -9.13
C GLU A 13 -3.51 14.00 -8.07
N LYS A 14 -3.46 13.40 -6.88
CA LYS A 14 -2.33 13.62 -5.95
C LYS A 14 -1.33 12.45 -6.02
N ARG A 15 -0.05 12.76 -6.22
CA ARG A 15 1.06 11.80 -6.23
C ARG A 15 1.97 12.05 -5.04
N ALA A 16 2.43 10.98 -4.42
CA ALA A 16 3.47 10.98 -3.40
C ALA A 16 4.62 10.13 -3.95
N SER A 17 5.86 10.51 -3.65
CA SER A 17 7.06 9.78 -4.05
C SER A 17 8.14 9.94 -2.99
N GLY A 18 8.97 8.93 -2.84
CA GLY A 18 10.09 8.93 -1.90
C GLY A 18 11.21 8.01 -2.39
N SER A 19 12.32 8.01 -1.66
CA SER A 19 13.45 7.12 -1.91
C SER A 19 13.64 6.18 -0.72
N TRP A 20 13.97 4.93 -1.01
CA TRP A 20 14.31 3.95 0.01
C TRP A 20 15.74 4.21 0.51
N SER A 21 15.93 4.16 1.83
CA SER A 21 17.25 4.15 2.44
C SER A 21 18.00 2.86 2.12
N SER A 22 19.33 2.88 2.27
CA SER A 22 20.19 1.70 2.07
C SER A 22 19.81 0.51 2.97
N THR A 23 19.17 0.77 4.11
CA THR A 23 18.64 -0.27 5.01
C THR A 23 17.33 -0.84 4.49
N GLU A 24 16.44 0.01 3.97
CA GLU A 24 15.15 -0.42 3.40
C GLU A 24 15.35 -1.25 2.12
N LEU A 25 16.32 -0.89 1.29
CA LEU A 25 16.65 -1.64 0.08
C LEU A 25 17.12 -3.09 0.34
N LYS A 26 17.39 -3.46 1.60
CA LYS A 26 17.70 -4.86 1.98
C LYS A 26 16.45 -5.72 2.11
N PHE A 27 15.26 -5.12 2.18
CA PHE A 27 14.01 -5.86 2.25
C PHE A 27 13.52 -6.27 0.87
N GLN A 28 12.69 -7.32 0.83
CA GLN A 28 12.11 -7.84 -0.41
C GLN A 28 11.04 -6.89 -0.97
N ILE A 29 10.76 -7.00 -2.27
CA ILE A 29 9.79 -6.14 -2.96
C ILE A 29 8.42 -6.08 -2.29
N ASN A 30 7.90 -7.21 -1.80
CA ASN A 30 6.61 -7.27 -1.09
C ASN A 30 6.58 -6.38 0.17
N TYR A 31 7.71 -6.26 0.88
CA TYR A 31 7.80 -5.38 2.04
C TYR A 31 7.79 -3.91 1.59
N LEU A 32 8.55 -3.58 0.54
CA LEU A 32 8.62 -2.22 0.02
C LEU A 32 7.26 -1.75 -0.52
N GLU A 33 6.53 -2.61 -1.23
CA GLU A 33 5.18 -2.27 -1.74
C GLU A 33 4.18 -2.08 -0.61
N LEU A 34 4.20 -2.94 0.40
CA LEU A 34 3.33 -2.80 1.57
C LEU A 34 3.67 -1.54 2.39
N LYS A 35 4.96 -1.18 2.46
CA LYS A 35 5.42 0.07 3.08
C LYS A 35 5.00 1.29 2.27
N ALA A 36 5.10 1.22 0.96
CA ALA A 36 4.64 2.27 0.05
C ALA A 36 3.13 2.50 0.20
N ALA A 37 2.33 1.43 0.26
CA ALA A 37 0.90 1.52 0.53
C ALA A 37 0.62 2.18 1.88
N PHE A 38 1.34 1.80 2.95
CA PHE A 38 1.16 2.43 4.25
C PHE A 38 1.51 3.93 4.23
N LEU A 39 2.65 4.31 3.65
CA LEU A 39 3.06 5.71 3.53
C LEU A 39 2.08 6.53 2.67
N GLY A 40 1.57 5.95 1.58
CA GLY A 40 0.53 6.57 0.76
C GLY A 40 -0.74 6.84 1.55
N LEU A 41 -1.18 5.85 2.35
CA LEU A 41 -2.33 6.01 3.24
C LEU A 41 -2.10 7.15 4.24
N GLN A 42 -0.93 7.16 4.90
CA GLN A 42 -0.59 8.22 5.85
C GLN A 42 -0.52 9.60 5.21
N CYS A 43 -0.03 9.69 3.97
CA CYS A 43 0.11 10.96 3.26
C CYS A 43 -1.25 11.55 2.85
N PHE A 44 -2.11 10.72 2.26
CA PHE A 44 -3.34 11.18 1.62
C PHE A 44 -4.55 11.15 2.55
N ALA A 45 -4.57 10.25 3.54
CA ALA A 45 -5.65 10.12 4.52
C ALA A 45 -5.27 10.70 5.90
N LYS A 46 -4.25 11.57 5.98
CA LYS A 46 -3.78 12.17 7.24
C LYS A 46 -4.89 12.87 8.04
N ASP A 47 -5.84 13.49 7.34
CA ASP A 47 -6.94 14.27 7.92
C ASP A 47 -8.26 13.46 7.96
N PHE A 48 -8.22 12.19 7.53
CA PHE A 48 -9.40 11.34 7.48
C PHE A 48 -9.59 10.63 8.83
N GLN A 49 -10.85 10.45 9.22
CA GLN A 49 -11.28 9.73 10.43
C GLN A 49 -12.71 9.21 10.22
N ASN A 50 -13.08 8.14 10.93
CA ASN A 50 -14.45 7.59 10.94
C ASN A 50 -14.99 7.26 9.53
N CYS A 51 -14.21 6.55 8.72
CA CYS A 51 -14.58 6.28 7.31
C CYS A 51 -14.04 4.94 6.80
N GLU A 52 -14.55 4.53 5.65
CA GLU A 52 -14.05 3.37 4.91
C GLU A 52 -13.24 3.84 3.69
N LEU A 53 -12.12 3.18 3.41
CA LEU A 53 -11.22 3.52 2.31
C LEU A 53 -10.88 2.32 1.45
N LEU A 54 -11.05 2.47 0.14
CA LEU A 54 -10.51 1.56 -0.85
C LEU A 54 -9.08 1.99 -1.23
N HIS A 55 -8.10 1.16 -0.91
CA HIS A 55 -6.71 1.32 -1.29
C HIS A 55 -6.40 0.46 -2.51
N GLN A 56 -6.06 1.09 -3.62
CA GLN A 56 -5.64 0.38 -4.83
C GLN A 56 -4.12 0.16 -4.81
N VAL A 57 -3.70 -1.09 -4.87
CA VAL A 57 -2.30 -1.53 -4.72
C VAL A 57 -1.95 -2.47 -5.87
N ASP A 58 -0.76 -2.36 -6.45
CA ASP A 58 -0.30 -3.17 -7.59
C ASP A 58 0.48 -4.44 -7.18
N ASN A 59 0.48 -4.78 -5.88
CA ASN A 59 1.09 -5.98 -5.34
C ASN A 59 0.05 -6.86 -4.65
N THR A 60 -0.17 -8.05 -5.21
CA THR A 60 -1.18 -9.01 -4.72
C THR A 60 -0.88 -9.52 -3.31
N SER A 61 0.40 -9.61 -2.91
CA SER A 61 0.77 -9.97 -1.54
C SER A 61 0.39 -8.85 -0.57
N ALA A 62 0.66 -7.60 -0.91
CA ALA A 62 0.26 -6.45 -0.11
C ALA A 62 -1.28 -6.38 0.04
N VAL A 63 -2.02 -6.59 -1.05
CA VAL A 63 -3.49 -6.70 -1.02
C VAL A 63 -3.93 -7.79 -0.03
N ALA A 64 -3.34 -8.98 -0.13
CA ALA A 64 -3.68 -10.10 0.75
C ALA A 64 -3.38 -9.80 2.23
N TYR A 65 -2.22 -9.20 2.52
CA TYR A 65 -1.84 -8.84 3.89
C TYR A 65 -2.75 -7.76 4.48
N ILE A 66 -3.04 -6.68 3.73
CA ILE A 66 -3.95 -5.63 4.19
C ILE A 66 -5.33 -6.22 4.50
N ASN A 67 -5.93 -6.94 3.55
CA ASN A 67 -7.29 -7.49 3.71
C ASN A 67 -7.41 -8.55 4.80
N LYS A 68 -6.33 -9.29 5.08
CA LYS A 68 -6.28 -10.30 6.15
C LYS A 68 -5.79 -9.74 7.48
N MET A 69 -5.49 -8.44 7.55
CA MET A 69 -4.90 -7.78 8.72
C MET A 69 -3.59 -8.41 9.19
N GLY A 70 -2.85 -9.04 8.27
CA GLY A 70 -1.60 -9.72 8.56
C GLY A 70 -1.47 -11.06 7.86
N GLY A 71 -0.48 -11.82 8.31
CA GLY A 71 -0.20 -13.16 7.80
C GLY A 71 0.82 -13.88 8.67
N VAL A 72 0.81 -15.21 8.61
CA VAL A 72 1.66 -16.07 9.46
C VAL A 72 3.04 -16.35 8.84
N GLN A 73 3.16 -16.22 7.52
CA GLN A 73 4.33 -16.70 6.79
C GLN A 73 5.58 -15.84 7.01
N PHE A 74 5.42 -14.51 6.95
CA PHE A 74 6.54 -13.58 7.01
C PHE A 74 6.36 -12.56 8.13
N LYS A 75 7.15 -12.70 9.20
CA LYS A 75 7.09 -11.82 10.39
C LYS A 75 7.28 -10.33 10.06
N HIS A 76 8.17 -10.01 9.12
CA HIS A 76 8.45 -8.63 8.73
C HIS A 76 7.27 -7.98 8.00
N LEU A 77 6.58 -8.72 7.10
CA LEU A 77 5.34 -8.27 6.45
C LEU A 77 4.21 -8.12 7.47
N ASN A 78 4.10 -9.05 8.41
CA ASN A 78 3.09 -8.96 9.47
C ASN A 78 3.32 -7.76 10.39
N SER A 79 4.58 -7.41 10.70
CA SER A 79 4.90 -6.24 11.53
C SER A 79 4.38 -4.96 10.91
N ILE A 80 4.70 -4.72 9.64
CA ILE A 80 4.26 -3.49 8.96
C ILE A 80 2.75 -3.47 8.70
N THR A 81 2.14 -4.63 8.44
CA THR A 81 0.67 -4.73 8.33
C THR A 81 -0.01 -4.34 9.62
N ARG A 82 0.53 -4.78 10.77
CA ARG A 82 0.01 -4.42 12.08
C ARG A 82 0.17 -2.92 12.35
N GLU A 83 1.30 -2.33 12.00
CA GLU A 83 1.50 -0.88 12.11
C GLU A 83 0.48 -0.09 11.27
N LEU A 84 0.21 -0.56 10.06
CA LEU A 84 -0.83 0.01 9.19
C LEU A 84 -2.21 -0.06 9.85
N TRP A 85 -2.62 -1.23 10.37
CA TRP A 85 -3.92 -1.38 11.01
C TRP A 85 -4.04 -0.63 12.33
N GLN A 86 -2.99 -0.56 13.13
CA GLN A 86 -2.96 0.26 14.35
C GLN A 86 -3.11 1.76 14.03
N TRP A 87 -2.54 2.22 12.92
CA TRP A 87 -2.74 3.60 12.47
C TRP A 87 -4.19 3.85 12.03
N CYS A 88 -4.81 2.89 11.33
CA CYS A 88 -6.20 2.96 10.91
C CYS A 88 -7.17 2.94 12.11
N GLU A 89 -6.95 2.01 13.05
CA GLU A 89 -7.76 1.82 14.26
C GLU A 89 -7.82 3.09 15.10
N LYS A 90 -6.67 3.75 15.34
CA LYS A 90 -6.60 5.04 16.07
C LYS A 90 -7.45 6.16 15.46
N ARG A 91 -7.82 6.03 14.18
CA ARG A 91 -8.60 7.01 13.42
C ARG A 91 -10.00 6.52 13.09
N ASN A 92 -10.36 5.32 13.55
CA ASN A 92 -11.57 4.62 13.16
C ASN A 92 -11.73 4.58 11.62
N ILE A 93 -10.63 4.27 10.93
CA ILE A 93 -10.62 4.04 9.48
C ILE A 93 -10.66 2.55 9.25
N TRP A 94 -11.55 2.11 8.37
CA TRP A 94 -11.53 0.75 7.84
C TRP A 94 -10.97 0.75 6.42
N VAL A 95 -9.92 -0.02 6.16
CA VAL A 95 -9.26 -0.06 4.85
C VAL A 95 -9.51 -1.40 4.15
N PHE A 96 -9.90 -1.33 2.89
CA PHE A 96 -9.96 -2.47 1.97
C PHE A 96 -8.93 -2.27 0.87
N ALA A 97 -8.14 -3.29 0.56
CA ALA A 97 -7.22 -3.28 -0.57
C ALA A 97 -7.82 -3.98 -1.79
N SER A 98 -7.60 -3.40 -2.97
CA SER A 98 -7.89 -4.05 -4.25
C SER A 98 -6.66 -3.99 -5.15
N TYR A 99 -6.51 -4.99 -6.00
CA TYR A 99 -5.42 -5.03 -6.97
C TYR A 99 -5.72 -4.07 -8.12
N MET A 100 -4.81 -3.14 -8.39
CA MET A 100 -4.84 -2.32 -9.62
C MET A 100 -3.83 -2.90 -10.61
N ARG A 101 -4.31 -3.31 -11.78
CA ARG A 101 -3.43 -3.70 -12.89
C ARG A 101 -2.80 -2.43 -13.46
N ASN A 102 -1.48 -2.41 -13.56
CA ASN A 102 -0.78 -1.34 -14.25
C ASN A 102 -1.18 -1.38 -15.75
N ALA A 103 -1.73 -0.30 -16.29
CA ALA A 103 -2.18 -0.18 -17.69
C ALA A 103 -1.03 -0.26 -18.73
N LYS A 104 0.20 -0.60 -18.31
CA LYS A 104 1.36 -0.80 -19.20
C LYS A 104 1.45 -2.21 -19.78
N ASP A 105 0.59 -3.12 -19.33
CA ASP A 105 0.60 -4.52 -19.76
C ASP A 105 -0.35 -4.81 -20.94
N GLU A 106 -1.00 -3.80 -21.52
CA GLU A 106 -1.92 -3.92 -22.67
C GLU A 106 -1.26 -3.68 -24.05
N SER A 107 0.07 -3.77 -24.17
CA SER A 107 0.76 -3.67 -25.47
C SER A 107 1.47 -4.96 -25.90
N THR A 108 0.82 -6.12 -25.75
CA THR A 108 1.22 -7.34 -26.50
C THR A 108 0.04 -8.31 -26.68
N MET A 109 -0.97 -7.88 -27.45
CA MET A 109 -1.84 -8.80 -28.19
C MET A 109 -2.19 -8.12 -29.53
N ASP A 110 -1.23 -8.16 -30.45
CA ASP A 110 -1.43 -8.12 -31.90
C ASP A 110 -0.44 -9.11 -32.53
#